data_AF-A0A673Y9R0-F1
#
_entry.id   AF-A0A673Y9R0-F1
#
_cell.length_a   1.000
_cell.length_b   1.000
_cell.length_c   1.000
_cell.angle_alpha   90.00
_cell.angle_beta   90.00
_cell.angle_gamma   90.00
#
_symmetry.space_group_name_H-M   'P 1'
#
loop_
_entity.id
_entity.type
_entity.pdbx_description
1 polymer ?
#
loop_
_entity_poly.entity_id
_entity_poly.type
_entity_poly.pdbx_seq_one_letter_code
_entity_poly.pdbx_strand_id
1 'polypeptide(L)'
;LRWVPWVHFACSCFLQNVFVYETVLVEFFVPWCGHCQQLAPEYETAATKLKGTVSLAKVDCTVNSETCGRFGVNGYPTLKIFHNGEDFAAYDGPRSADGIVSFMKKQAGPSSIPLHNERDLDAFINNLEASVVGEFTLSITMAEFLKASSAMRDSHRFAHTADLSLGLKHGVESETVVLFRPPRLNSKFEDSVVKSDEFVSTTSLRQFIRDNVFGLCPHLTAENMRGRDLLVAYYDVDYLRNIKGTNYWRNRVMKVVTQFQSQGLSYAVANRAEFHDELEEEFGLGPSDGGELPLITIRNREGNKYSMQEEFTRDRKSLGRFLEDYFAGKLKRQVKSEAAPENNDGPVKVVVADNFEEMVNNPYKDMLLEFYAPWCGHCKGLEPKYTELGEQLSADANIVIAKMDATANDVPPTYDVQGFPTIFFVPTGQKDQPRKYSGGSEVNDFLNYLKEETTRPLVLGTAREDL
;
A
#
# COMPACT_ATOMS: atom_id res chain seq x y z
N LEU A 1 32.32 41.27 29.46
CA LEU A 1 32.54 40.08 28.61
C LEU A 1 31.17 39.52 28.19
N ARG A 2 30.56 40.04 27.12
CA ARG A 2 29.30 39.53 26.54
C ARG A 2 29.65 38.50 25.46
N TRP A 3 29.32 37.24 25.69
CA TRP A 3 29.43 36.18 24.69
C TRP A 3 28.01 35.85 24.17
N VAL A 4 27.85 35.91 22.86
CA VAL A 4 26.61 35.84 22.09
C VAL A 4 26.27 34.38 21.75
N PRO A 5 25.02 33.90 21.86
CA PRO A 5 24.59 32.67 21.21
C PRO A 5 23.46 32.98 20.21
N TRP A 6 23.82 33.61 19.09
CA TRP A 6 22.96 33.83 17.93
C TRP A 6 23.84 33.74 16.70
N VAL A 7 23.51 32.87 15.74
CA VAL A 7 24.14 32.92 14.42
C VAL A 7 23.12 33.48 13.44
N HIS A 8 23.19 34.79 13.22
CA HIS A 8 22.51 35.43 12.08
C HIS A 8 23.39 35.25 10.86
N PHE A 9 22.89 34.54 9.86
CA PHE A 9 23.57 34.41 8.58
C PHE A 9 23.15 35.55 7.66
N ALA A 10 24.00 36.56 7.56
CA ALA A 10 23.94 37.59 6.52
C ALA A 10 25.03 37.30 5.49
N CYS A 11 24.64 36.89 4.27
CA CYS A 11 25.41 36.78 3.01
C CYS A 11 26.81 36.11 3.00
N SER A 12 27.12 35.35 1.93
CA SER A 12 28.39 34.66 1.57
C SER A 12 29.03 33.70 2.61
N CYS A 13 28.94 34.00 3.90
CA CYS A 13 29.44 33.21 5.03
C CYS A 13 28.46 32.11 5.49
N PHE A 14 27.25 32.02 4.92
CA PHE A 14 26.27 30.98 5.28
C PHE A 14 26.87 29.59 5.10
N LEU A 15 27.37 29.28 3.90
CA LEU A 15 28.01 27.99 3.61
C LEU A 15 29.17 27.72 4.57
N GLN A 16 30.06 28.70 4.74
CA GLN A 16 31.28 28.58 5.55
C GLN A 16 31.03 28.23 7.02
N ASN A 17 29.86 28.58 7.57
CA ASN A 17 29.48 28.30 8.95
C ASN A 17 28.54 27.10 9.11
N VAL A 18 27.74 26.75 8.09
CA VAL A 18 26.97 25.49 8.11
C VAL A 18 27.93 24.28 8.05
N PHE A 19 29.08 24.41 7.38
CA PHE A 19 30.15 23.39 7.37
C PHE A 19 30.76 23.09 8.75
N VAL A 20 30.58 23.96 9.75
CA VAL A 20 31.15 23.77 11.10
C VAL A 20 30.33 22.80 11.94
N TYR A 21 29.08 22.54 11.55
CA TYR A 21 28.14 21.71 12.31
C TYR A 21 27.71 20.48 11.50
N GLU A 22 27.71 19.31 12.15
CA GLU A 22 27.34 18.04 11.50
C GLU A 22 25.86 17.98 11.10
N THR A 23 24.98 18.59 11.90
CA THR A 23 23.53 18.71 11.63
C THR A 23 23.00 20.09 12.03
N VAL A 24 22.33 20.77 11.10
CA VAL A 24 21.74 22.10 11.31
C VAL A 24 20.30 22.13 10.81
N LEU A 25 19.36 22.62 11.60
CA LEU A 25 18.03 22.99 11.12
C LEU A 25 18.03 24.49 10.79
N VAL A 26 17.59 24.86 9.59
CA VAL A 26 17.55 26.24 9.10
C VAL A 26 16.11 26.65 8.80
N GLU A 27 15.66 27.73 9.43
CA GLU A 27 14.41 28.41 9.14
C GLU A 27 14.61 29.53 8.12
N PHE A 28 13.99 29.41 6.95
CA PHE A 28 13.86 30.49 5.99
C PHE A 28 12.54 31.22 6.23
N PHE A 29 12.63 32.50 6.59
CA PHE A 29 11.48 33.27 7.05
C PHE A 29 11.47 34.70 6.48
N VAL A 30 10.35 35.39 6.70
CA VAL A 30 10.22 36.84 6.53
C VAL A 30 9.53 37.43 7.77
N PRO A 31 9.88 38.66 8.20
CA PRO A 31 9.47 39.18 9.51
C PRO A 31 7.97 39.49 9.63
N TRP A 32 7.27 39.66 8.51
CA TRP A 32 5.85 39.99 8.44
C TRP A 32 4.94 38.76 8.23
N CYS A 33 5.48 37.55 8.13
CA CYS A 33 4.68 36.35 7.96
C CYS A 33 4.12 35.86 9.31
N GLY A 34 2.78 35.76 9.41
CA GLY A 34 2.10 35.31 10.64
C GLY A 34 2.52 33.91 11.10
N HIS A 35 2.71 32.96 10.19
CA HIS A 35 3.20 31.62 10.54
C HIS A 35 4.65 31.61 11.04
N CYS A 36 5.51 32.50 10.53
CA CYS A 36 6.89 32.66 11.03
C CYS A 36 6.87 33.27 12.44
N GLN A 37 6.03 34.26 12.67
CA GLN A 37 5.87 34.88 13.99
C GLN A 37 5.33 33.88 15.03
N GLN A 38 4.43 32.97 14.63
CA GLN A 38 3.94 31.88 15.48
C GLN A 38 5.02 30.83 15.76
N LEU A 39 5.84 30.47 14.77
CA LEU A 39 6.92 29.48 14.92
C LEU A 39 8.07 30.02 15.77
N ALA A 40 8.37 31.32 15.70
CA ALA A 40 9.51 31.94 16.38
C ALA A 40 9.68 31.51 17.85
N PRO A 41 8.68 31.64 18.76
CA PRO A 41 8.87 31.23 20.16
C PRO A 41 9.13 29.73 20.34
N GLU A 42 8.52 28.88 19.52
CA GLU A 42 8.74 27.42 19.53
C GLU A 42 10.15 27.07 19.03
N TYR A 43 10.60 27.75 17.98
CA TYR A 43 11.91 27.57 17.37
C TYR A 43 13.05 27.99 18.30
N GLU A 44 12.88 29.12 19.01
CA GLU A 44 13.83 29.58 20.03
C GLU A 44 13.92 28.63 21.23
N THR A 45 12.76 28.09 21.64
CA THR A 45 12.70 27.09 22.72
C THR A 45 13.39 25.79 22.30
N ALA A 46 13.15 25.34 21.06
CA ALA A 46 13.82 24.17 20.51
C ALA A 46 15.34 24.37 20.40
N ALA A 47 15.79 25.54 19.92
CA ALA A 47 17.21 25.88 19.80
C ALA A 47 17.91 25.83 21.16
N THR A 48 17.24 26.31 22.21
CA THR A 48 17.73 26.24 23.59
C THR A 48 17.83 24.80 24.08
N LYS A 49 16.82 23.96 23.83
CA LYS A 49 16.77 22.55 24.23
C LYS A 49 17.77 21.66 23.47
N LEU A 50 18.14 22.05 22.25
CA LEU A 50 19.05 21.30 21.36
C LEU A 50 20.50 21.79 21.44
N LYS A 51 20.79 22.79 22.27
CA LYS A 51 22.12 23.38 22.40
C LYS A 51 23.18 22.30 22.70
N GLY A 52 24.19 22.23 21.84
CA GLY A 52 25.27 21.24 21.94
C GLY A 52 24.98 19.89 21.27
N THR A 53 23.78 19.69 20.73
CA THR A 53 23.39 18.50 19.96
C THR A 53 23.06 18.87 18.51
N VAL A 54 22.22 19.88 18.29
CA VAL A 54 21.82 20.36 16.96
C VAL A 54 21.83 21.88 16.95
N SER A 55 22.44 22.45 15.91
CA SER A 55 22.38 23.90 15.71
C SER A 55 21.09 24.27 14.97
N LEU A 56 20.38 25.27 15.48
CA LEU A 56 19.25 25.88 14.80
C LEU A 56 19.67 27.26 14.30
N ALA A 57 19.25 27.61 13.09
CA ALA A 57 19.56 28.88 12.46
C ALA A 57 18.34 29.44 11.74
N LYS A 58 18.33 30.76 11.51
CA LYS A 58 17.30 31.42 10.72
C LYS A 58 17.90 32.36 9.69
N VAL A 59 17.26 32.41 8.52
CA VAL A 59 17.63 33.23 7.37
C VAL A 59 16.44 34.11 7.02
N ASP A 60 16.63 35.42 7.17
CA ASP A 60 15.65 36.41 6.74
C ASP A 60 15.77 36.61 5.23
N CYS A 61 14.77 36.14 4.48
CA CYS A 61 14.75 36.19 3.03
C CYS A 61 14.46 37.58 2.46
N THR A 62 14.06 38.56 3.28
CA THR A 62 13.93 39.95 2.85
C THR A 62 15.28 40.61 2.58
N VAL A 63 16.33 40.15 3.26
CA VAL A 63 17.69 40.66 3.13
C VAL A 63 18.69 39.63 2.58
N ASN A 64 18.28 38.37 2.40
CA ASN A 64 19.08 37.28 1.83
C ASN A 64 18.38 36.56 0.66
N SER A 65 17.80 37.32 -0.28
CA SER A 65 17.00 36.78 -1.39
C SER A 65 17.75 35.78 -2.28
N GLU A 66 19.05 36.00 -2.54
CA GLU A 66 19.88 35.09 -3.34
C GLU A 66 20.03 33.72 -2.66
N THR A 67 20.33 33.69 -1.36
CA THR A 67 20.44 32.44 -0.58
C THR A 67 19.11 31.69 -0.56
N CYS A 68 18.00 32.40 -0.33
CA CYS A 68 16.67 31.78 -0.31
C CYS A 68 16.25 31.25 -1.69
N GLY A 69 16.56 31.99 -2.76
CA GLY A 69 16.34 31.53 -4.13
C GLY A 69 17.17 30.30 -4.48
N ARG A 70 18.45 30.27 -4.08
CA ARG A 70 19.35 29.12 -4.30
C ARG A 70 18.85 27.83 -3.65
N PHE A 71 18.25 27.91 -2.47
CA PHE A 71 17.66 26.76 -1.78
C PHE A 71 16.19 26.52 -2.13
N GLY A 72 15.65 27.18 -3.17
CA GLY A 72 14.30 26.92 -3.67
C GLY A 72 13.18 27.29 -2.69
N VAL A 73 13.37 28.32 -1.87
CA VAL A 73 12.36 28.77 -0.90
C VAL A 73 11.24 29.51 -1.62
N ASN A 74 10.08 28.87 -1.72
CA ASN A 74 8.88 29.41 -2.40
C ASN A 74 7.75 29.82 -1.43
N GLY A 75 7.95 29.65 -0.12
CA GLY A 75 6.95 29.96 0.91
C GLY A 75 7.57 30.06 2.30
N TYR A 76 6.86 30.67 3.24
CA TYR A 76 7.38 30.95 4.59
C TYR A 76 6.43 30.47 5.71
N PRO A 77 6.95 29.91 6.81
CA PRO A 77 8.34 29.48 7.00
C PRO A 77 8.63 28.21 6.18
N THR A 78 9.85 28.12 5.64
CA THR A 78 10.41 26.88 5.07
C THR A 78 11.52 26.39 5.99
N LEU A 79 11.43 25.16 6.45
CA LEU A 79 12.43 24.53 7.33
C LEU A 79 13.22 23.48 6.54
N LYS A 80 14.55 23.58 6.57
CA LYS A 80 15.46 22.65 5.89
C LYS A 80 16.55 22.15 6.83
N ILE A 81 16.90 20.89 6.69
CA ILE A 81 17.95 20.23 7.44
C ILE A 81 19.18 20.18 6.57
N PHE A 82 20.29 20.62 7.14
CA PHE A 82 21.60 20.57 6.53
C PHE A 82 22.48 19.57 7.28
N HIS A 83 23.20 18.75 6.53
CA HIS A 83 24.22 17.85 7.06
C HIS A 83 25.56 18.16 6.41
N ASN A 84 26.59 18.41 7.24
CA ASN A 84 27.94 18.73 6.76
C ASN A 84 27.98 19.82 5.68
N GLY A 85 27.11 20.84 5.77
CA GLY A 85 27.03 21.93 4.79
C GLY A 85 26.12 21.68 3.57
N GLU A 86 25.61 20.48 3.38
CA GLU A 86 24.74 20.13 2.24
C GLU A 86 23.25 20.19 2.62
N ASP A 87 22.40 20.66 1.69
CA ASP A 87 20.93 20.62 1.82
C ASP A 87 20.47 19.17 1.77
N PHE A 88 20.17 18.60 2.94
CA PHE A 88 19.93 17.17 3.11
C PHE A 88 18.46 16.82 2.90
N ALA A 89 17.57 17.53 3.60
CA ALA A 89 16.14 17.24 3.56
C ALA A 89 15.29 18.46 3.95
N ALA A 90 14.03 18.46 3.52
CA ALA A 90 13.03 19.33 4.14
C ALA A 90 12.68 18.81 5.54
N TYR A 91 12.34 19.71 6.45
CA TYR A 91 11.77 19.33 7.74
C TYR A 91 10.25 19.19 7.60
N ASP A 92 9.74 17.99 7.83
CA ASP A 92 8.33 17.60 7.74
C ASP A 92 7.69 17.30 9.11
N GLY A 93 8.42 17.57 10.20
CA GLY A 93 7.95 17.36 11.56
C GLY A 93 6.98 18.44 12.09
N PRO A 94 6.44 18.25 13.31
CA PRO A 94 5.57 19.23 13.96
C PRO A 94 6.30 20.55 14.25
N ARG A 95 5.61 21.68 14.11
CA ARG A 95 6.17 23.04 14.33
C ARG A 95 6.16 23.51 15.79
N SER A 96 6.05 22.57 16.74
CA SER A 96 6.18 22.84 18.18
C SER A 96 7.61 22.57 18.65
N ALA A 97 8.02 23.18 19.77
CA ALA A 97 9.36 23.05 20.31
C ALA A 97 9.73 21.58 20.60
N ASP A 98 8.81 20.83 21.21
CA ASP A 98 9.04 19.40 21.51
C ASP A 98 9.05 18.54 20.24
N GLY A 99 8.24 18.89 19.23
CA GLY A 99 8.26 18.24 17.92
C GLY A 99 9.62 18.41 17.23
N ILE A 100 10.11 19.65 17.17
CA ILE A 100 11.42 19.99 16.61
C ILE A 100 12.54 19.29 17.37
N VAL A 101 12.51 19.31 18.71
CA VAL A 101 13.53 18.66 19.54
C VAL A 101 13.59 17.16 19.30
N SER A 102 12.43 16.50 19.31
CA SER A 102 12.35 15.05 19.11
C SER A 102 12.87 14.66 17.72
N PHE A 103 12.39 15.36 16.68
CA PHE A 103 12.78 15.12 15.30
C PHE A 103 14.27 15.35 15.08
N MET A 104 14.79 16.51 15.50
CA MET A 104 16.18 16.86 15.26
C MET A 104 17.16 16.03 16.10
N LYS A 105 16.80 15.57 17.31
CA LYS A 105 17.62 14.60 18.04
C LYS A 105 17.73 13.27 17.30
N LYS A 106 16.65 12.82 16.66
CA LYS A 106 16.69 11.64 15.79
C LYS A 106 17.61 11.86 14.58
N GLN A 107 17.61 13.08 14.03
CA GLN A 107 18.47 13.47 12.89
C GLN A 107 19.91 13.81 13.25
N ALA A 108 20.23 14.12 14.50
CA ALA A 108 21.60 14.43 14.93
C ALA A 108 22.26 13.32 15.74
N GLY A 109 21.50 12.29 16.12
CA GLY A 109 22.10 11.04 16.58
C GLY A 109 23.04 10.48 15.51
N PRO A 110 24.05 9.68 15.90
CA PRO A 110 24.95 9.09 14.93
C PRO A 110 24.13 8.24 13.96
N SER A 111 24.50 8.26 12.66
CA SER A 111 23.82 7.46 11.63
C SER A 111 23.81 5.97 11.96
N SER A 112 24.72 5.55 12.84
CA SER A 112 24.79 4.23 13.43
C SER A 112 25.22 4.34 14.90
N ILE A 113 24.46 3.77 15.81
CA ILE A 113 24.74 3.84 17.26
C ILE A 113 25.94 2.95 17.62
N PRO A 114 27.00 3.47 18.27
CA PRO A 114 28.10 2.64 18.73
C PRO A 114 27.67 1.75 19.90
N LEU A 115 28.04 0.47 19.86
CA LEU A 115 27.76 -0.54 20.88
C LEU A 115 29.07 -0.97 21.54
N HIS A 116 29.15 -0.84 22.86
CA HIS A 116 30.38 -1.10 23.61
C HIS A 116 30.35 -2.40 24.40
N ASN A 117 29.16 -2.98 24.61
CA ASN A 117 28.99 -4.18 25.40
C ASN A 117 27.68 -4.91 25.02
N GLU A 118 27.50 -6.12 25.54
CA GLU A 118 26.32 -6.95 25.26
C GLU A 118 24.99 -6.28 25.63
N ARG A 119 24.94 -5.44 26.69
CA ARG A 119 23.70 -4.75 27.09
C ARG A 119 23.30 -3.71 26.06
N ASP A 120 24.26 -3.02 25.46
CA ASP A 120 24.00 -2.06 24.39
C ASP A 120 23.40 -2.76 23.17
N LEU A 121 24.00 -3.90 22.78
CA LEU A 121 23.49 -4.74 21.70
C LEU A 121 22.08 -5.23 21.99
N ASP A 122 21.86 -5.83 23.16
CA ASP A 122 20.56 -6.37 23.56
C ASP A 122 19.49 -5.26 23.62
N ALA A 123 19.82 -4.08 24.14
CA ALA A 123 18.91 -2.93 24.15
C ALA A 123 18.58 -2.45 22.73
N PHE A 124 19.56 -2.47 21.81
CA PHE A 124 19.38 -2.01 20.45
C PHE A 124 18.53 -2.97 19.59
N ILE A 125 18.72 -4.29 19.73
CA ILE A 125 18.02 -5.33 18.95
C ILE A 125 16.66 -5.71 19.52
N ASN A 126 16.40 -5.45 20.81
CA ASN A 126 15.08 -5.61 21.42
C ASN A 126 14.14 -4.46 21.03
N ASN A 127 13.79 -4.42 19.74
CA ASN A 127 12.95 -3.37 19.15
C ASN A 127 11.77 -3.96 18.35
N LEU A 128 10.75 -3.13 18.08
CA LEU A 128 9.59 -3.50 17.27
C LEU A 128 9.90 -3.55 15.77
N GLU A 129 10.95 -2.84 15.35
CA GLU A 129 11.52 -2.79 14.00
C GLU A 129 12.82 -3.60 13.91
N ALA A 130 13.22 -3.94 12.69
CA ALA A 130 14.48 -4.62 12.46
C ALA A 130 15.69 -3.73 12.79
N SER A 131 16.78 -4.37 13.21
CA SER A 131 18.05 -3.72 13.57
C SER A 131 19.15 -4.19 12.64
N VAL A 132 19.92 -3.25 12.08
CA VAL A 132 21.09 -3.55 11.24
C VAL A 132 22.34 -3.21 12.05
N VAL A 133 23.14 -4.22 12.40
CA VAL A 133 24.33 -4.07 13.23
C VAL A 133 25.57 -4.39 12.41
N GLY A 134 26.48 -3.43 12.33
CA GLY A 134 27.80 -3.63 11.76
C GLY A 134 28.78 -4.15 12.81
N GLU A 135 29.41 -5.28 12.55
CA GLU A 135 30.44 -5.83 13.42
C GLU A 135 31.78 -5.76 12.70
N PHE A 136 32.63 -4.86 13.16
CA PHE A 136 33.88 -4.56 12.49
C PHE A 136 35.02 -4.45 13.51
N THR A 137 36.25 -4.54 13.05
CA THR A 137 37.37 -3.89 13.75
C THR A 137 37.45 -2.44 13.26
N LEU A 138 38.40 -1.64 13.76
CA LEU A 138 38.66 -0.29 13.22
C LEU A 138 39.22 -0.40 11.79
N SER A 139 38.34 -0.56 10.81
CA SER A 139 38.66 -0.93 9.43
C SER A 139 37.99 -0.02 8.39
N ILE A 140 38.42 -0.15 7.12
CA ILE A 140 37.80 0.56 6.00
C ILE A 140 36.34 0.13 5.82
N THR A 141 36.02 -1.14 6.12
CA THR A 141 34.67 -1.71 6.06
C THR A 141 33.71 -0.94 6.98
N MET A 142 34.18 -0.57 8.18
CA MET A 142 33.42 0.25 9.12
C MET A 142 33.10 1.63 8.55
N ALA A 143 34.05 2.27 7.86
CA ALA A 143 33.82 3.57 7.23
C ALA A 143 32.75 3.52 6.12
N GLU A 144 32.78 2.50 5.27
CA GLU A 144 31.74 2.29 4.24
C GLU A 144 30.38 1.98 4.85
N PHE A 145 30.33 1.22 5.95
CA PHE A 145 29.10 0.98 6.70
C PHE A 145 28.51 2.28 7.25
N LEU A 146 29.32 3.13 7.90
CA LEU A 146 28.86 4.41 8.47
C LEU A 146 28.34 5.37 7.40
N LYS A 147 28.97 5.38 6.22
CA LYS A 147 28.49 6.12 5.05
C LYS A 147 27.14 5.58 4.57
N ALA A 148 27.00 4.26 4.46
CA ALA A 148 25.76 3.62 4.04
C ALA A 148 24.62 3.82 5.06
N SER A 149 24.90 3.73 6.36
CA SER A 149 23.92 3.97 7.41
C SER A 149 23.46 5.43 7.42
N SER A 150 24.35 6.38 7.14
CA SER A 150 23.99 7.79 6.99
C SER A 150 22.98 8.02 5.88
N ALA A 151 23.16 7.35 4.73
CA ALA A 151 22.26 7.46 3.60
C ALA A 151 20.89 6.75 3.80
N MET A 152 20.72 5.94 4.85
CA MET A 152 19.52 5.12 5.08
C MET A 152 18.93 5.27 6.49
N ARG A 153 19.42 6.22 7.27
CA ARG A 153 19.05 6.45 8.68
C ARG A 153 17.57 6.73 8.94
N ASP A 154 16.86 7.20 7.91
CA ASP A 154 15.44 7.57 8.01
C ASP A 154 14.52 6.36 7.88
N SER A 155 14.96 5.31 7.16
CA SER A 155 14.17 4.11 6.90
C SER A 155 14.59 2.91 7.75
N HIS A 156 15.81 2.89 8.29
CA HIS A 156 16.36 1.74 9.01
C HIS A 156 17.15 2.16 10.24
N ARG A 157 17.18 1.26 11.24
CA ARG A 157 17.93 1.44 12.48
C ARG A 157 19.31 0.79 12.35
N PHE A 158 20.36 1.59 12.47
CA PHE A 158 21.74 1.11 12.42
C PHE A 158 22.44 1.22 13.77
N ALA A 159 23.25 0.21 14.07
CA ALA A 159 24.25 0.23 15.13
C ALA A 159 25.55 -0.40 14.63
N HIS A 160 26.64 -0.20 15.36
CA HIS A 160 27.90 -0.85 15.04
C HIS A 160 28.72 -1.10 16.30
N THR A 161 29.62 -2.07 16.24
CA THR A 161 30.63 -2.30 17.27
C THR A 161 32.00 -2.47 16.65
N ALA A 162 33.03 -2.04 17.39
CA ALA A 162 34.44 -2.29 17.08
C ALA A 162 34.97 -3.56 17.76
N ASP A 163 34.12 -4.25 18.54
CA ASP A 163 34.43 -5.44 19.31
C ASP A 163 33.69 -6.65 18.73
N LEU A 164 34.40 -7.46 17.94
CA LEU A 164 33.86 -8.67 17.31
C LEU A 164 33.39 -9.72 18.33
N SER A 165 33.76 -9.61 19.62
CA SER A 165 33.28 -10.54 20.63
C SER A 165 31.77 -10.45 20.85
N LEU A 166 31.14 -9.31 20.56
CA LEU A 166 29.70 -9.10 20.74
C LEU A 166 28.84 -9.98 19.82
N GLY A 167 29.30 -10.32 18.61
CA GLY A 167 28.56 -11.18 17.70
C GLY A 167 28.94 -12.65 17.71
N LEU A 168 29.93 -13.06 18.52
CA LEU A 168 30.26 -14.48 18.68
C LEU A 168 29.02 -15.28 19.10
N LYS A 169 28.17 -14.72 19.97
CA LYS A 169 26.89 -15.35 20.40
C LYS A 169 25.87 -15.51 19.26
N HIS A 170 26.07 -14.79 18.15
CA HIS A 170 25.26 -14.81 16.94
C HIS A 170 25.97 -15.51 15.77
N GLY A 171 27.09 -16.19 16.03
CA GLY A 171 27.86 -16.91 15.00
C GLY A 171 28.55 -15.98 14.01
N VAL A 172 28.97 -14.79 14.47
CA VAL A 172 29.81 -13.85 13.74
C VAL A 172 31.26 -14.05 14.19
N GLU A 173 32.11 -14.52 13.28
CA GLU A 173 33.53 -14.81 13.56
C GLU A 173 34.47 -13.83 12.85
N SER A 174 33.94 -12.99 11.96
CA SER A 174 34.68 -12.03 11.14
C SER A 174 33.84 -10.78 10.88
N GLU A 175 34.48 -9.76 10.33
CA GLU A 175 33.78 -8.51 9.96
C GLU A 175 32.58 -8.78 9.04
N THR A 176 31.40 -8.30 9.43
CA THR A 176 30.17 -8.46 8.64
C THR A 176 29.09 -7.47 9.10
N VAL A 177 27.99 -7.45 8.35
CA VAL A 177 26.75 -6.80 8.76
C VAL A 177 25.74 -7.87 9.13
N VAL A 178 25.07 -7.69 10.26
CA VAL A 178 24.05 -8.58 10.78
C VAL A 178 22.70 -7.86 10.81
N LEU A 179 21.66 -8.49 10.26
CA LEU A 179 20.29 -8.04 10.36
C LEU A 179 19.57 -8.87 11.43
N PHE A 180 19.06 -8.18 12.45
CA PHE A 180 18.21 -8.74 13.49
C PHE A 180 16.75 -8.39 13.19
N ARG A 181 15.92 -9.39 12.95
CA ARG A 181 14.47 -9.22 12.82
C ARG A 181 13.84 -8.97 14.20
N PRO A 182 12.69 -8.27 14.28
CA PRO A 182 12.05 -7.97 15.55
C PRO A 182 11.81 -9.24 16.38
N PRO A 183 12.24 -9.28 17.67
CA PRO A 183 12.10 -10.50 18.50
C PRO A 183 10.66 -11.00 18.63
N ARG A 184 9.67 -10.09 18.56
CA ARG A 184 8.24 -10.42 18.57
C ARG A 184 7.81 -11.32 17.40
N LEU A 185 8.56 -11.31 16.29
CA LEU A 185 8.31 -12.09 15.08
C LEU A 185 9.15 -13.38 15.02
N ASN A 186 9.94 -13.69 16.05
CA ASN A 186 10.79 -14.87 16.04
C ASN A 186 9.95 -16.15 15.85
N SER A 187 10.43 -17.04 14.97
CA SER A 187 9.77 -18.29 14.64
C SER A 187 10.82 -19.37 14.33
N LYS A 188 10.41 -20.64 14.34
CA LYS A 188 11.27 -21.77 13.95
C LYS A 188 11.33 -22.03 12.44
N PHE A 189 10.67 -21.20 11.64
CA PHE A 189 10.52 -21.41 10.20
C PHE A 189 11.51 -20.60 9.37
N GLU A 190 12.24 -19.68 10.01
CA GLU A 190 13.25 -18.83 9.40
C GLU A 190 14.21 -18.33 10.49
N ASP A 191 15.43 -17.96 10.08
CA ASP A 191 16.39 -17.37 11.01
C ASP A 191 15.97 -15.94 11.39
N SER A 192 16.08 -15.60 12.67
CA SER A 192 15.83 -14.23 13.16
C SER A 192 17.04 -13.32 13.02
N VAL A 193 18.22 -13.90 12.77
CA VAL A 193 19.50 -13.21 12.64
C VAL A 193 20.12 -13.63 11.30
N VAL A 194 20.28 -12.68 10.40
CA VAL A 194 20.80 -12.92 9.04
C VAL A 194 22.11 -12.18 8.88
N LYS A 195 23.14 -12.86 8.37
CA LYS A 195 24.48 -12.31 8.15
C LYS A 195 24.66 -11.96 6.68
N SER A 196 25.38 -10.88 6.40
CA SER A 196 25.76 -10.50 5.04
C SER A 196 27.02 -11.23 4.62
N ASP A 197 26.98 -11.87 3.46
CA ASP A 197 28.17 -12.49 2.83
C ASP A 197 28.81 -11.56 1.79
N GLU A 198 28.24 -10.37 1.56
CA GLU A 198 28.73 -9.39 0.58
C GLU A 198 29.67 -8.34 1.19
N PHE A 199 30.52 -7.75 0.34
CA PHE A 199 31.30 -6.56 0.68
C PHE A 199 30.38 -5.38 1.04
N VAL A 200 30.77 -4.58 2.03
CA VAL A 200 29.95 -3.47 2.50
C VAL A 200 30.09 -2.24 1.60
N SER A 201 28.98 -1.88 0.95
CA SER A 201 28.79 -0.64 0.22
C SER A 201 27.37 -0.15 0.42
N THR A 202 27.06 1.11 0.08
CA THR A 202 25.67 1.61 0.17
C THR A 202 24.70 0.78 -0.68
N THR A 203 25.15 0.28 -1.84
CA THR A 203 24.32 -0.51 -2.75
C THR A 203 24.08 -1.92 -2.24
N SER A 204 25.13 -2.64 -1.86
CA SER A 204 25.02 -4.01 -1.31
C SER A 204 24.27 -4.01 0.01
N LEU A 205 24.51 -3.04 0.89
CA LEU A 205 23.79 -2.95 2.16
C LEU A 205 22.28 -2.69 1.95
N ARG A 206 21.93 -1.79 1.01
CA ARG A 206 20.52 -1.55 0.66
C ARG A 206 19.86 -2.82 0.10
N GLN A 207 20.56 -3.53 -0.77
CA GLN A 207 20.11 -4.80 -1.34
C GLN A 207 19.87 -5.84 -0.24
N PHE A 208 20.88 -6.05 0.61
CA PHE A 208 20.85 -6.98 1.73
C PHE A 208 19.67 -6.70 2.67
N ILE A 209 19.46 -5.44 3.07
CA ILE A 209 18.33 -5.07 3.93
C ILE A 209 17.00 -5.35 3.22
N ARG A 210 16.83 -4.91 1.97
CA ARG A 210 15.59 -5.09 1.21
C ARG A 210 15.18 -6.56 1.11
N ASP A 211 16.16 -7.43 0.88
CA ASP A 211 15.91 -8.85 0.63
C ASP A 211 15.62 -9.62 1.93
N ASN A 212 16.13 -9.13 3.07
CA ASN A 212 16.13 -9.91 4.32
C ASN A 212 15.26 -9.32 5.45
N VAL A 213 14.92 -8.03 5.42
CA VAL A 213 14.32 -7.33 6.57
C VAL A 213 12.96 -7.90 6.99
N PHE A 214 12.15 -8.33 6.02
CA PHE A 214 10.78 -8.78 6.26
C PHE A 214 10.67 -10.28 6.58
N GLY A 215 11.60 -11.08 6.07
CA GLY A 215 11.52 -12.53 6.17
C GLY A 215 10.35 -13.14 5.41
N LEU A 216 10.00 -14.37 5.81
CA LEU A 216 9.06 -15.23 5.12
C LEU A 216 7.61 -14.73 5.24
N CYS A 217 7.22 -14.27 6.42
CA CYS A 217 5.85 -13.86 6.70
C CYS A 217 5.84 -12.65 7.67
N PRO A 218 6.20 -11.45 7.21
CA PRO A 218 6.16 -10.21 7.99
C PRO A 218 4.76 -9.84 8.52
N HIS A 219 4.75 -8.89 9.45
CA HIS A 219 3.55 -8.13 9.82
C HIS A 219 3.37 -6.98 8.82
N LEU A 220 2.31 -7.05 8.02
CA LEU A 220 1.91 -6.00 7.09
C LEU A 220 1.33 -4.81 7.87
N THR A 221 1.75 -3.61 7.50
CA THR A 221 1.17 -2.34 7.96
C THR A 221 0.88 -1.47 6.73
N ALA A 222 0.06 -0.44 6.86
CA ALA A 222 -0.26 0.46 5.74
C ALA A 222 0.98 1.04 5.00
N GLU A 223 2.11 1.10 5.70
CA GLU A 223 3.39 1.68 5.28
C GLU A 223 4.34 0.69 4.60
N ASN A 224 4.06 -0.62 4.59
CA ASN A 224 4.98 -1.63 4.05
C ASN A 224 4.35 -2.56 2.98
N MET A 225 5.20 -3.04 2.06
CA MET A 225 4.92 -4.12 1.09
C MET A 225 3.73 -3.97 0.12
N ARG A 226 3.86 -3.09 -0.90
CA ARG A 226 2.93 -3.01 -2.05
C ARG A 226 3.57 -3.53 -3.35
N GLY A 227 2.73 -3.89 -4.33
CA GLY A 227 3.17 -4.15 -5.72
C GLY A 227 3.85 -5.50 -5.98
N ARG A 228 3.57 -6.52 -5.17
CA ARG A 228 4.11 -7.89 -5.33
C ARG A 228 2.98 -8.90 -5.23
N ASP A 229 3.19 -10.10 -5.77
CA ASP A 229 2.34 -11.25 -5.49
C ASP A 229 2.38 -11.52 -4.00
N LEU A 230 1.25 -11.32 -3.33
CA LEU A 230 1.16 -11.29 -1.88
C LEU A 230 -0.07 -12.03 -1.42
N LEU A 231 0.16 -13.05 -0.59
CA LEU A 231 -0.86 -13.65 0.27
C LEU A 231 -0.87 -12.93 1.61
N VAL A 232 -2.04 -12.51 2.07
CA VAL A 232 -2.22 -11.92 3.39
C VAL A 232 -3.20 -12.74 4.21
N ALA A 233 -2.82 -13.04 5.45
CA ALA A 233 -3.71 -13.61 6.44
C ALA A 233 -4.16 -12.52 7.42
N TYR A 234 -5.44 -12.12 7.34
CA TYR A 234 -6.05 -11.10 8.17
C TYR A 234 -6.73 -11.71 9.39
N TYR A 235 -6.36 -11.25 10.58
CA TYR A 235 -6.99 -11.62 11.85
C TYR A 235 -6.69 -10.54 12.90
N ASP A 236 -7.01 -10.77 14.17
CA ASP A 236 -6.68 -9.86 15.27
C ASP A 236 -5.16 -9.88 15.59
N VAL A 237 -4.37 -9.27 14.70
CA VAL A 237 -2.93 -9.10 14.86
C VAL A 237 -2.67 -7.95 15.82
N ASP A 238 -2.25 -8.26 17.04
CA ASP A 238 -1.90 -7.28 18.06
C ASP A 238 -0.63 -7.74 18.80
N TYR A 239 0.51 -7.21 18.39
CA TYR A 239 1.80 -7.48 19.04
C TYR A 239 2.05 -6.62 20.30
N LEU A 240 1.12 -5.75 20.69
CA LEU A 240 1.20 -4.98 21.93
C LEU A 240 0.44 -5.67 23.06
N ARG A 241 -0.76 -6.18 22.78
CA ARG A 241 -1.65 -6.77 23.79
C ARG A 241 -1.81 -8.28 23.66
N ASN A 242 -1.62 -8.86 22.46
CA ASN A 242 -1.89 -10.27 22.18
C ASN A 242 -0.79 -10.97 21.37
N ILE A 243 0.48 -10.89 21.81
CA ILE A 243 1.62 -11.50 21.12
C ILE A 243 1.43 -13.02 20.93
N LYS A 244 0.89 -13.72 21.94
CA LYS A 244 0.70 -15.18 21.91
C LYS A 244 -0.35 -15.60 20.87
N GLY A 245 -1.53 -14.96 20.87
CA GLY A 245 -2.57 -15.23 19.86
C GLY A 245 -2.10 -14.84 18.46
N THR A 246 -1.38 -13.73 18.37
CA THR A 246 -0.82 -13.28 17.09
C THR A 246 0.14 -14.30 16.49
N ASN A 247 1.11 -14.76 17.28
CA ASN A 247 2.05 -15.79 16.83
C ASN A 247 1.41 -17.17 16.65
N TYR A 248 0.31 -17.48 17.34
CA TYR A 248 -0.41 -18.75 17.17
C TYR A 248 -0.92 -18.93 15.73
N TRP A 249 -1.50 -17.89 15.13
CA TRP A 249 -2.01 -17.91 13.76
C TRP A 249 -0.89 -17.73 12.74
N ARG A 250 0.02 -16.76 12.94
CA ARG A 250 1.19 -16.56 12.06
C ARG A 250 2.00 -17.85 11.88
N ASN A 251 2.30 -18.57 12.96
CA ASN A 251 3.07 -19.82 12.88
C ASN A 251 2.35 -20.93 12.09
N ARG A 252 1.01 -20.92 12.05
CA ARG A 252 0.23 -21.87 11.23
C ARG A 252 0.31 -21.53 9.76
N VAL A 253 0.22 -20.24 9.41
CA VAL A 253 0.43 -19.74 8.06
C VAL A 253 1.84 -20.09 7.60
N MET A 254 2.87 -19.69 8.38
CA MET A 254 4.29 -19.99 8.11
C MET A 254 4.54 -21.48 7.86
N LYS A 255 3.98 -22.36 8.70
CA LYS A 255 4.13 -23.80 8.54
C LYS A 255 3.65 -24.33 7.18
N VAL A 256 2.60 -23.75 6.60
CA VAL A 256 2.13 -24.17 5.27
C VAL A 256 3.01 -23.55 4.20
N VAL A 257 3.21 -22.24 4.24
CA VAL A 257 3.89 -21.50 3.17
C VAL A 257 5.36 -21.89 3.03
N THR A 258 5.97 -22.49 4.06
CA THR A 258 7.31 -23.08 3.95
C THR A 258 7.45 -24.11 2.82
N GLN A 259 6.36 -24.76 2.43
CA GLN A 259 6.30 -25.74 1.33
C GLN A 259 6.21 -25.09 -0.05
N PHE A 260 5.92 -23.78 -0.12
CA PHE A 260 5.65 -23.03 -1.34
C PHE A 260 6.65 -21.89 -1.59
N GLN A 261 7.71 -21.76 -0.78
CA GLN A 261 8.66 -20.64 -0.83
C GLN A 261 9.30 -20.44 -2.22
N SER A 262 9.52 -21.52 -2.97
CA SER A 262 10.13 -21.47 -4.30
C SER A 262 9.17 -21.02 -5.41
N GLN A 263 7.89 -20.76 -5.11
CA GLN A 263 6.85 -20.47 -6.09
C GLN A 263 6.66 -18.97 -6.36
N GLY A 264 7.48 -18.10 -5.76
CA GLY A 264 7.48 -16.65 -6.06
C GLY A 264 6.36 -15.83 -5.41
N LEU A 265 5.57 -16.42 -4.50
CA LEU A 265 4.54 -15.73 -3.74
C LEU A 265 5.11 -15.19 -2.42
N SER A 266 4.81 -13.93 -2.10
CA SER A 266 5.11 -13.34 -0.78
C SER A 266 3.99 -13.63 0.22
N TYR A 267 4.30 -13.61 1.50
CA TYR A 267 3.32 -13.86 2.55
C TYR A 267 3.36 -12.77 3.61
N ALA A 268 2.23 -12.45 4.23
CA ALA A 268 2.18 -11.57 5.38
C ALA A 268 0.98 -11.90 6.30
N VAL A 269 1.02 -11.37 7.51
CA VAL A 269 -0.14 -11.29 8.41
C VAL A 269 -0.49 -9.82 8.63
N ALA A 270 -1.78 -9.51 8.74
CA ALA A 270 -2.26 -8.13 8.88
C ALA A 270 -3.39 -8.04 9.91
N ASN A 271 -3.51 -6.88 10.57
CA ASN A 271 -4.64 -6.64 11.45
C ASN A 271 -5.92 -6.43 10.62
N ARG A 272 -6.92 -7.27 10.82
CA ARG A 272 -8.18 -7.20 10.09
C ARG A 272 -8.89 -5.84 10.22
N ALA A 273 -8.87 -5.23 11.41
CA ALA A 273 -9.54 -3.96 11.66
C ALA A 273 -8.81 -2.79 10.99
N GLU A 274 -7.47 -2.83 10.87
CA GLU A 274 -6.69 -1.82 10.16
C GLU A 274 -6.95 -1.84 8.65
N PHE A 275 -7.25 -3.00 8.08
CA PHE A 275 -7.45 -3.22 6.64
C PHE A 275 -8.91 -3.52 6.28
N HIS A 276 -9.86 -3.03 7.07
CA HIS A 276 -11.30 -3.31 6.87
C HIS A 276 -11.80 -2.84 5.50
N ASP A 277 -11.49 -1.61 5.12
CA ASP A 277 -11.96 -1.02 3.86
C ASP A 277 -11.40 -1.81 2.66
N GLU A 278 -10.12 -2.21 2.71
CA GLU A 278 -9.52 -3.04 1.65
C GLU A 278 -10.19 -4.41 1.55
N LEU A 279 -10.46 -5.06 2.70
CA LEU A 279 -11.14 -6.35 2.73
C LEU A 279 -12.56 -6.27 2.16
N GLU A 280 -13.32 -5.23 2.51
CA GLU A 280 -14.69 -5.07 2.04
C GLU A 280 -14.75 -4.63 0.57
N GLU A 281 -14.03 -3.56 0.21
CA GLU A 281 -14.13 -2.97 -1.13
C GLU A 281 -13.43 -3.80 -2.21
N GLU A 282 -12.30 -4.45 -1.89
CA GLU A 282 -11.53 -5.19 -2.88
C GLU A 282 -11.79 -6.68 -2.86
N PHE A 283 -12.00 -7.26 -1.69
CA PHE A 283 -12.19 -8.70 -1.50
C PHE A 283 -13.62 -9.05 -1.06
N GLY A 284 -14.56 -8.11 -0.94
CA GLY A 284 -15.94 -8.43 -0.54
C GLY A 284 -16.06 -9.17 0.80
N LEU A 285 -15.08 -9.02 1.68
CA LEU A 285 -15.01 -9.67 2.99
C LEU A 285 -15.35 -8.64 4.07
N GLY A 286 -16.56 -8.72 4.59
CA GLY A 286 -17.06 -7.86 5.66
C GLY A 286 -16.53 -8.25 7.04
N PRO A 287 -16.86 -7.51 8.10
CA PRO A 287 -16.34 -7.71 9.46
C PRO A 287 -16.88 -8.99 10.13
N SER A 288 -17.99 -9.55 9.66
CA SER A 288 -18.58 -10.80 10.16
C SER A 288 -17.95 -12.07 9.59
N ASP A 289 -17.26 -11.99 8.44
CA ASP A 289 -16.75 -13.17 7.75
C ASP A 289 -15.68 -13.91 8.56
N GLY A 290 -15.72 -15.24 8.65
CA GLY A 290 -14.67 -16.02 9.34
C GLY A 290 -14.52 -15.81 10.86
N GLY A 291 -15.29 -14.93 11.50
CA GLY A 291 -15.23 -14.70 12.96
C GLY A 291 -13.81 -14.41 13.48
N GLU A 292 -13.33 -15.23 14.42
CA GLU A 292 -11.96 -15.13 14.98
C GLU A 292 -10.88 -15.85 14.14
N LEU A 293 -11.28 -16.53 13.07
CA LEU A 293 -10.36 -17.27 12.21
C LEU A 293 -9.71 -16.33 11.18
N PRO A 294 -8.48 -16.64 10.74
CA PRO A 294 -7.83 -15.87 9.69
C PRO A 294 -8.60 -15.90 8.36
N LEU A 295 -8.81 -14.73 7.77
CA LEU A 295 -9.20 -14.57 6.37
C LEU A 295 -7.96 -14.59 5.50
N ILE A 296 -7.97 -15.36 4.42
CA ILE A 296 -6.81 -15.52 3.54
C ILE A 296 -7.15 -14.94 2.17
N THR A 297 -6.35 -13.97 1.73
CA THR A 297 -6.47 -13.38 0.40
C THR A 297 -5.13 -13.45 -0.34
N ILE A 298 -5.19 -13.37 -1.67
CA ILE A 298 -4.03 -13.20 -2.54
C ILE A 298 -4.33 -12.06 -3.52
N ARG A 299 -3.39 -11.13 -3.66
CA ARG A 299 -3.31 -10.19 -4.79
C ARG A 299 -2.04 -10.46 -5.58
N ASN A 300 -2.15 -10.72 -6.88
CA ASN A 300 -0.99 -10.85 -7.76
C ASN A 300 -0.57 -9.49 -8.35
N ARG A 301 0.60 -9.43 -9.01
CA ARG A 301 1.11 -8.23 -9.68
C ARG A 301 0.23 -7.71 -10.82
N GLU A 302 -0.61 -8.56 -11.40
CA GLU A 302 -1.58 -8.17 -12.43
C GLU A 302 -2.84 -7.51 -11.83
N GLY A 303 -2.97 -7.49 -10.50
CA GLY A 303 -4.16 -6.99 -9.81
C GLY A 303 -5.27 -8.03 -9.67
N ASN A 304 -5.04 -9.29 -10.05
CA ASN A 304 -5.98 -10.37 -9.82
C ASN A 304 -6.05 -10.67 -8.33
N LYS A 305 -7.28 -10.74 -7.82
CA LYS A 305 -7.61 -10.97 -6.41
C LYS A 305 -8.17 -12.37 -6.24
N TYR A 306 -7.86 -13.01 -5.13
CA TYR A 306 -8.38 -14.33 -4.77
C TYR A 306 -8.62 -14.38 -3.27
N SER A 307 -9.73 -14.96 -2.84
CA SER A 307 -10.02 -15.19 -1.42
C SER A 307 -10.35 -16.64 -1.15
N MET A 308 -9.83 -17.15 -0.04
CA MET A 308 -10.10 -18.51 0.41
C MET A 308 -11.55 -18.60 0.92
N GLN A 309 -12.38 -19.35 0.20
CA GLN A 309 -13.81 -19.53 0.54
C GLN A 309 -14.02 -20.51 1.69
N GLU A 310 -13.16 -21.53 1.80
CA GLU A 310 -13.19 -22.46 2.94
C GLU A 310 -12.66 -21.76 4.19
N GLU A 311 -13.28 -21.98 5.35
CA GLU A 311 -12.76 -21.45 6.62
C GLU A 311 -11.34 -21.93 6.93
N PHE A 312 -10.58 -21.10 7.64
CA PHE A 312 -9.24 -21.47 8.07
C PHE A 312 -9.29 -22.60 9.12
N THR A 313 -8.66 -23.72 8.80
CA THR A 313 -8.62 -24.91 9.67
C THR A 313 -7.35 -24.92 10.52
N ARG A 314 -7.48 -25.25 11.81
CA ARG A 314 -6.33 -25.31 12.74
C ARG A 314 -5.30 -26.39 12.37
N ASP A 315 -5.71 -27.41 11.63
CA ASP A 315 -4.84 -28.45 11.07
C ASP A 315 -4.11 -28.01 9.79
N ARG A 316 -4.47 -26.82 9.28
CA ARG A 316 -3.88 -26.10 8.15
C ARG A 316 -4.19 -26.68 6.77
N LYS A 317 -5.10 -27.66 6.68
CA LYS A 317 -5.40 -28.32 5.39
C LYS A 317 -6.11 -27.39 4.42
N SER A 318 -7.00 -26.52 4.90
CA SER A 318 -7.71 -25.57 4.03
C SER A 318 -6.75 -24.58 3.36
N LEU A 319 -5.81 -23.98 4.12
CA LEU A 319 -4.77 -23.14 3.53
C LEU A 319 -3.87 -23.89 2.54
N GLY A 320 -3.52 -25.15 2.85
CA GLY A 320 -2.72 -25.98 1.94
C GLY A 320 -3.41 -26.20 0.59
N ARG A 321 -4.68 -26.63 0.60
CA ARG A 321 -5.48 -26.82 -0.62
C ARG A 321 -5.65 -25.52 -1.40
N PHE A 322 -5.93 -24.41 -0.71
CA PHE A 322 -6.06 -23.11 -1.33
C PHE A 322 -4.79 -22.70 -2.11
N LEU A 323 -3.61 -22.92 -1.54
CA LEU A 323 -2.33 -22.66 -2.20
C LEU A 323 -2.07 -23.63 -3.36
N GLU A 324 -2.38 -24.91 -3.20
CA GLU A 324 -2.29 -25.90 -4.29
C GLU A 324 -3.16 -25.50 -5.48
N ASP A 325 -4.40 -25.09 -5.24
CA ASP A 325 -5.32 -24.65 -6.28
C ASP A 325 -4.92 -23.31 -6.90
N TYR A 326 -4.35 -22.39 -6.11
CA TYR A 326 -3.81 -21.12 -6.61
C TYR A 326 -2.67 -21.37 -7.61
N PHE A 327 -1.65 -22.13 -7.22
CA PHE A 327 -0.50 -22.41 -8.09
C PHE A 327 -0.86 -23.32 -9.27
N ALA A 328 -1.92 -24.13 -9.15
CA ALA A 328 -2.47 -24.91 -10.26
C ALA A 328 -3.38 -24.08 -11.21
N GLY A 329 -3.63 -22.79 -10.93
CA GLY A 329 -4.50 -21.94 -11.73
C GLY A 329 -5.99 -22.33 -11.69
N LYS A 330 -6.41 -23.04 -10.65
CA LYS A 330 -7.79 -23.54 -10.49
C LYS A 330 -8.71 -22.57 -9.76
N LEU A 331 -8.15 -21.61 -9.04
CA LEU A 331 -8.96 -20.63 -8.32
C LEU A 331 -9.64 -19.66 -9.27
N LYS A 332 -10.92 -19.39 -9.01
CA LYS A 332 -11.63 -18.28 -9.65
C LYS A 332 -11.12 -16.97 -9.07
N ARG A 333 -10.90 -16.00 -9.96
CA ARG A 333 -10.60 -14.62 -9.56
C ARG A 333 -11.79 -14.06 -8.79
N GLN A 334 -11.49 -13.30 -7.76
CA GLN A 334 -12.47 -12.51 -7.07
C GLN A 334 -12.71 -11.21 -7.83
N VAL A 335 -14.00 -10.93 -7.98
CA VAL A 335 -14.56 -9.85 -8.78
C VAL A 335 -15.54 -9.16 -7.86
N LYS A 336 -15.52 -7.82 -7.80
CA LYS A 336 -16.51 -7.08 -7.03
C LYS A 336 -17.87 -7.36 -7.65
N SER A 337 -18.79 -7.92 -6.88
CA SER A 337 -20.15 -8.22 -7.32
C SER A 337 -21.14 -7.78 -6.25
N GLU A 338 -22.26 -7.21 -6.68
CA GLU A 338 -23.45 -7.19 -5.85
C GLU A 338 -23.99 -8.61 -5.68
N ALA A 339 -24.81 -8.80 -4.64
CA ALA A 339 -25.54 -10.04 -4.48
C ALA A 339 -26.48 -10.25 -5.68
N ALA A 340 -26.46 -11.46 -6.25
CA ALA A 340 -27.42 -11.81 -7.28
C ALA A 340 -28.86 -11.65 -6.72
N PRO A 341 -29.78 -11.04 -7.49
CA PRO A 341 -31.15 -10.82 -7.04
C PRO A 341 -31.85 -12.17 -6.78
N GLU A 342 -32.61 -12.26 -5.68
CA GLU A 342 -33.40 -13.48 -5.35
C GLU A 342 -34.39 -13.85 -6.46
N ASN A 343 -34.91 -12.84 -7.17
CA ASN A 343 -35.79 -12.99 -8.32
C ASN A 343 -35.27 -12.13 -9.48
N ASN A 344 -35.03 -12.77 -10.63
CA ASN A 344 -34.58 -12.11 -11.86
C ASN A 344 -35.55 -12.34 -13.03
N ASP A 345 -36.85 -12.42 -12.77
CA ASP A 345 -37.89 -12.72 -13.76
C ASP A 345 -38.42 -11.48 -14.51
N GLY A 346 -37.95 -10.28 -14.16
CA GLY A 346 -38.36 -9.03 -14.79
C GLY A 346 -38.07 -8.94 -16.31
N PRO A 347 -38.71 -7.96 -16.99
CA PRO A 347 -38.55 -7.74 -18.44
C PRO A 347 -37.13 -7.29 -18.81
N VAL A 348 -36.43 -6.64 -17.87
CA VAL A 348 -35.01 -6.34 -17.96
C VAL A 348 -34.30 -7.15 -16.89
N LYS A 349 -33.42 -8.06 -17.31
CA LYS A 349 -32.66 -8.92 -16.41
C LYS A 349 -31.55 -8.11 -15.72
N VAL A 350 -31.37 -8.35 -14.43
CA VAL A 350 -30.28 -7.76 -13.66
C VAL A 350 -29.07 -8.68 -13.74
N VAL A 351 -27.97 -8.11 -14.24
CA VAL A 351 -26.66 -8.76 -14.30
C VAL A 351 -25.79 -8.15 -13.21
N VAL A 352 -25.13 -9.03 -12.45
CA VAL A 352 -24.09 -8.70 -11.47
C VAL A 352 -22.82 -9.44 -11.89
N ALA A 353 -21.66 -9.09 -11.34
CA ALA A 353 -20.41 -9.72 -11.77
C ALA A 353 -20.41 -11.26 -11.56
N ASP A 354 -21.05 -11.75 -10.49
CA ASP A 354 -21.11 -13.18 -10.17
C ASP A 354 -21.93 -14.02 -11.16
N ASN A 355 -22.97 -13.44 -11.77
CA ASN A 355 -23.81 -14.13 -12.76
C ASN A 355 -23.50 -13.73 -14.22
N PHE A 356 -22.51 -12.84 -14.41
CA PHE A 356 -22.16 -12.29 -15.72
C PHE A 356 -21.83 -13.39 -16.73
N GLU A 357 -20.96 -14.34 -16.36
CA GLU A 357 -20.53 -15.42 -17.24
C GLU A 357 -21.72 -16.29 -17.67
N GLU A 358 -22.60 -16.65 -16.73
CA GLU A 358 -23.76 -17.50 -17.02
C GLU A 358 -24.78 -16.78 -17.92
N MET A 359 -25.04 -15.51 -17.65
CA MET A 359 -26.09 -14.75 -18.33
C MET A 359 -25.63 -14.18 -19.68
N VAL A 360 -24.50 -13.46 -19.67
CA VAL A 360 -24.02 -12.69 -20.83
C VAL A 360 -23.37 -13.62 -21.86
N ASN A 361 -22.58 -14.60 -21.39
CA ASN A 361 -21.88 -15.55 -22.25
C ASN A 361 -22.70 -16.80 -22.61
N ASN A 362 -24.01 -16.79 -22.34
CA ASN A 362 -24.92 -17.85 -22.78
C ASN A 362 -24.88 -18.00 -24.32
N PRO A 363 -24.38 -19.11 -24.88
CA PRO A 363 -24.09 -19.22 -26.31
C PRO A 363 -25.33 -19.32 -27.19
N TYR A 364 -26.53 -19.36 -26.60
CA TYR A 364 -27.80 -19.59 -27.30
C TYR A 364 -28.70 -18.36 -27.40
N LYS A 365 -28.34 -17.24 -26.76
CA LYS A 365 -29.16 -16.03 -26.73
C LYS A 365 -28.36 -14.81 -27.15
N ASP A 366 -29.01 -13.94 -27.93
CA ASP A 366 -28.58 -12.57 -28.12
C ASP A 366 -28.83 -11.80 -26.82
N MET A 367 -28.02 -10.78 -26.54
CA MET A 367 -28.23 -9.92 -25.39
C MET A 367 -27.99 -8.46 -25.74
N LEU A 368 -28.85 -7.58 -25.26
CA LEU A 368 -28.60 -6.15 -25.16
C LEU A 368 -28.34 -5.83 -23.69
N LEU A 369 -27.13 -5.41 -23.36
CA LEU A 369 -26.66 -5.15 -22.00
C LEU A 369 -26.38 -3.66 -21.80
N GLU A 370 -27.08 -3.05 -20.86
CA GLU A 370 -26.82 -1.69 -20.39
C GLU A 370 -25.89 -1.70 -19.17
N PHE A 371 -24.78 -0.97 -19.25
CA PHE A 371 -23.99 -0.59 -18.09
C PHE A 371 -24.38 0.81 -17.63
N TYR A 372 -24.85 0.93 -16.39
CA TYR A 372 -25.34 2.18 -15.82
C TYR A 372 -24.66 2.52 -14.49
N ALA A 373 -24.94 3.73 -13.98
CA ALA A 373 -24.58 4.17 -12.64
C ALA A 373 -25.82 4.76 -11.92
N PRO A 374 -26.07 4.49 -10.63
CA PRO A 374 -27.29 4.94 -9.93
C PRO A 374 -27.46 6.46 -9.85
N TRP A 375 -26.35 7.21 -9.90
CA TRP A 375 -26.33 8.67 -9.82
C TRP A 375 -26.42 9.36 -11.19
N CYS A 376 -26.35 8.61 -12.30
CA CYS A 376 -26.36 9.14 -13.66
C CYS A 376 -27.78 9.56 -14.11
N GLY A 377 -27.97 10.85 -14.41
CA GLY A 377 -29.26 11.40 -14.85
C GLY A 377 -29.74 10.85 -16.20
N HIS A 378 -28.83 10.64 -17.15
CA HIS A 378 -29.16 10.04 -18.46
C HIS A 378 -29.66 8.60 -18.33
N CYS A 379 -29.07 7.84 -17.41
CA CYS A 379 -29.44 6.46 -17.11
C CYS A 379 -30.85 6.39 -16.52
N LYS A 380 -31.18 7.28 -15.58
CA LYS A 380 -32.55 7.42 -15.04
C LYS A 380 -33.58 7.79 -16.10
N GLY A 381 -33.19 8.60 -17.09
CA GLY A 381 -34.05 8.94 -18.22
C GLY A 381 -34.26 7.79 -19.22
N LEU A 382 -33.28 6.87 -19.32
CA LEU A 382 -33.34 5.69 -20.18
C LEU A 382 -34.12 4.54 -19.53
N GLU A 383 -34.03 4.36 -18.21
CA GLU A 383 -34.66 3.26 -17.47
C GLU A 383 -36.12 2.94 -17.85
N PRO A 384 -37.07 3.90 -17.93
CA PRO A 384 -38.44 3.58 -18.31
C PRO A 384 -38.54 3.05 -19.75
N LYS A 385 -37.74 3.60 -20.68
CA LYS A 385 -37.72 3.20 -22.09
C LYS A 385 -37.07 1.82 -22.27
N TYR A 386 -35.99 1.56 -21.52
CA TYR A 386 -35.31 0.27 -21.56
C TYR A 386 -36.15 -0.84 -20.93
N THR A 387 -36.95 -0.50 -19.92
CA THR A 387 -37.97 -1.39 -19.35
C THR A 387 -39.07 -1.70 -20.35
N GLU A 388 -39.62 -0.68 -21.01
CA GLU A 388 -40.62 -0.85 -22.08
C GLU A 388 -40.09 -1.74 -23.21
N LEU A 389 -38.83 -1.56 -23.63
CA LEU A 389 -38.17 -2.42 -24.61
C LEU A 389 -38.13 -3.88 -24.14
N GLY A 390 -37.74 -4.12 -22.88
CA GLY A 390 -37.74 -5.45 -22.28
C GLY A 390 -39.14 -6.09 -22.25
N GLU A 391 -40.18 -5.30 -21.96
CA GLU A 391 -41.57 -5.76 -21.97
C GLU A 391 -42.02 -6.16 -23.38
N GLN A 392 -41.71 -5.32 -24.39
CA GLN A 392 -42.04 -5.61 -25.78
C GLN A 392 -41.31 -6.84 -26.32
N LEU A 393 -40.13 -7.18 -25.78
CA LEU A 393 -39.34 -8.35 -26.18
C LEU A 393 -39.49 -9.55 -25.24
N SER A 394 -40.36 -9.47 -24.24
CA SER A 394 -40.54 -10.53 -23.23
C SER A 394 -40.99 -11.88 -23.81
N ALA A 395 -41.66 -11.87 -24.97
CA ALA A 395 -42.10 -13.07 -25.67
C ALA A 395 -40.99 -13.74 -26.52
N ASP A 396 -39.88 -13.06 -26.76
CA ASP A 396 -38.78 -13.59 -27.56
C ASP A 396 -37.82 -14.41 -26.69
N ALA A 397 -37.79 -15.72 -26.93
CA ALA A 397 -36.91 -16.62 -26.19
C ALA A 397 -35.41 -16.45 -26.54
N ASN A 398 -35.09 -15.80 -27.66
CA ASN A 398 -33.74 -15.73 -28.23
C ASN A 398 -32.96 -14.47 -27.86
N ILE A 399 -33.62 -13.44 -27.32
CA ILE A 399 -32.96 -12.20 -26.88
C ILE A 399 -33.20 -11.95 -25.40
N VAL A 400 -32.20 -11.40 -24.73
CA VAL A 400 -32.28 -10.94 -23.35
C VAL A 400 -31.97 -9.46 -23.30
N ILE A 401 -32.89 -8.68 -22.71
CA ILE A 401 -32.61 -7.29 -22.36
C ILE A 401 -32.13 -7.28 -20.91
N ALA A 402 -30.95 -6.73 -20.68
CA ALA A 402 -30.29 -6.78 -19.39
C ALA A 402 -29.64 -5.46 -19.00
N LYS A 403 -29.47 -5.23 -17.69
CA LYS A 403 -28.75 -4.09 -17.12
C LYS A 403 -27.82 -4.52 -15.99
N MET A 404 -26.72 -3.80 -15.82
CA MET A 404 -25.70 -4.00 -14.79
C MET A 404 -25.25 -2.65 -14.23
N ASP A 405 -25.23 -2.53 -12.90
CA ASP A 405 -24.60 -1.40 -12.23
C ASP A 405 -23.07 -1.57 -12.30
N ALA A 406 -22.44 -0.79 -13.18
CA ALA A 406 -21.00 -0.84 -13.41
C ALA A 406 -20.17 -0.09 -12.35
N THR A 407 -20.83 0.52 -11.35
CA THR A 407 -20.15 1.15 -10.20
C THR A 407 -20.08 0.22 -9.00
N ALA A 408 -21.03 -0.71 -8.91
CA ALA A 408 -21.12 -1.69 -7.83
C ALA A 408 -20.55 -3.07 -8.23
N ASN A 409 -20.32 -3.32 -9.52
CA ASN A 409 -19.78 -4.58 -10.02
C ASN A 409 -18.56 -4.34 -10.93
N ASP A 410 -17.54 -5.19 -10.84
CA ASP A 410 -16.40 -5.17 -11.76
C ASP A 410 -16.88 -5.62 -13.16
N VAL A 411 -16.49 -4.84 -14.17
CA VAL A 411 -16.86 -5.08 -15.57
C VAL A 411 -15.71 -5.80 -16.29
N PRO A 412 -15.97 -6.88 -17.07
CA PRO A 412 -14.92 -7.56 -17.81
C PRO A 412 -14.22 -6.62 -18.81
N PRO A 413 -12.88 -6.71 -19.00
CA PRO A 413 -12.12 -5.79 -19.85
C PRO A 413 -12.56 -5.73 -21.33
N THR A 414 -13.30 -6.74 -21.81
CA THR A 414 -13.89 -6.77 -23.15
C THR A 414 -14.97 -5.70 -23.35
N TYR A 415 -15.53 -5.14 -22.27
CA TYR A 415 -16.54 -4.09 -22.29
C TYR A 415 -15.90 -2.75 -21.91
N ASP A 416 -15.61 -1.93 -22.92
CA ASP A 416 -15.01 -0.60 -22.73
C ASP A 416 -16.03 0.46 -22.26
N VAL A 417 -16.31 0.45 -20.95
CA VAL A 417 -17.25 1.37 -20.29
C VAL A 417 -16.51 2.64 -19.86
N GLN A 418 -16.52 3.65 -20.73
CA GLN A 418 -15.89 4.97 -20.52
C GLN A 418 -16.84 6.01 -19.92
N GLY A 419 -18.14 5.71 -19.82
CA GLY A 419 -19.17 6.62 -19.33
C GLY A 419 -20.53 5.94 -19.23
N PHE A 420 -21.54 6.65 -18.72
CA PHE A 420 -22.86 6.08 -18.44
C PHE A 420 -24.00 6.86 -19.11
N PRO A 421 -25.00 6.16 -19.67
CA PRO A 421 -25.03 4.70 -19.88
C PRO A 421 -24.09 4.28 -21.02
N THR A 422 -23.56 3.06 -20.96
CA THR A 422 -22.89 2.41 -22.10
C THR A 422 -23.62 1.11 -22.42
N ILE A 423 -24.00 0.90 -23.68
CA ILE A 423 -24.80 -0.26 -24.08
C ILE A 423 -24.00 -1.12 -25.06
N PHE A 424 -24.06 -2.44 -24.88
CA PHE A 424 -23.45 -3.41 -25.76
C PHE A 424 -24.48 -4.43 -26.25
N PHE A 425 -24.36 -4.81 -27.52
CA PHE A 425 -25.04 -5.97 -28.09
C PHE A 425 -24.08 -7.17 -28.13
N VAL A 426 -24.51 -8.30 -27.62
CA VAL A 426 -23.71 -9.52 -27.47
C VAL A 426 -24.37 -10.66 -28.26
N PRO A 427 -23.94 -10.92 -29.51
CA PRO A 427 -24.61 -11.87 -30.39
C PRO A 427 -24.42 -13.31 -29.94
N THR A 428 -25.39 -14.17 -30.29
CA THR A 428 -25.31 -15.62 -30.20
C THR A 428 -24.05 -16.11 -30.95
N GLY A 429 -23.22 -16.91 -30.29
CA GLY A 429 -21.98 -17.46 -30.85
C GLY A 429 -20.81 -16.47 -31.01
N GLN A 430 -20.95 -15.19 -30.62
CA GLN A 430 -19.89 -14.16 -30.70
C GLN A 430 -19.72 -13.43 -29.35
N LYS A 431 -19.58 -14.20 -28.27
CA LYS A 431 -19.56 -13.66 -26.88
C LYS A 431 -18.30 -12.89 -26.52
N ASP A 432 -17.20 -13.20 -27.18
CA ASP A 432 -15.92 -12.50 -27.10
C ASP A 432 -15.86 -11.21 -27.94
N GLN A 433 -16.90 -10.92 -28.73
CA GLN A 433 -16.96 -9.75 -29.63
C GLN A 433 -18.21 -8.90 -29.39
N PRO A 434 -18.39 -8.34 -28.18
CA PRO A 434 -19.53 -7.46 -27.90
C PRO A 434 -19.44 -6.18 -28.75
N ARG A 435 -20.56 -5.78 -29.35
CA ARG A 435 -20.66 -4.61 -30.23
C ARG A 435 -21.21 -3.43 -29.44
N LYS A 436 -20.47 -2.34 -29.37
CA LYS A 436 -20.93 -1.12 -28.69
C LYS A 436 -22.09 -0.51 -29.47
N TYR A 437 -23.22 -0.30 -28.81
CA TYR A 437 -24.37 0.40 -29.38
C TYR A 437 -24.13 1.92 -29.35
N SER A 438 -24.36 2.57 -30.48
CA SER A 438 -24.16 4.01 -30.66
C SER A 438 -25.38 4.73 -31.24
N GLY A 439 -26.55 4.07 -31.26
CA GLY A 439 -27.81 4.65 -31.75
C GLY A 439 -28.48 5.56 -30.72
N GLY A 440 -29.71 6.01 -31.03
CA GLY A 440 -30.51 6.84 -30.13
C GLY A 440 -31.03 6.09 -28.91
N SER A 441 -31.59 6.83 -27.94
CA SER A 441 -32.06 6.28 -26.66
C SER A 441 -33.59 6.13 -26.59
N GLU A 442 -34.29 6.13 -27.73
CA GLU A 442 -35.73 5.84 -27.79
C GLU A 442 -36.00 4.35 -28.04
N VAL A 443 -37.16 3.86 -27.59
CA VAL A 443 -37.56 2.45 -27.78
C VAL A 443 -37.49 2.02 -29.25
N ASN A 444 -37.93 2.89 -30.16
CA ASN A 444 -37.88 2.62 -31.60
C ASN A 444 -36.45 2.53 -32.14
N ASP A 445 -35.49 3.27 -31.58
CA ASP A 445 -34.09 3.20 -32.01
C ASP A 445 -33.51 1.81 -31.68
N PHE A 446 -33.78 1.32 -30.46
CA PHE A 446 -33.38 -0.02 -30.06
C PHE A 446 -34.05 -1.10 -30.89
N LEU A 447 -35.37 -1.00 -31.13
CA LEU A 447 -36.09 -1.98 -31.95
C LEU A 447 -35.57 -2.03 -33.38
N ASN A 448 -35.28 -0.87 -33.98
CA ASN A 448 -34.74 -0.82 -35.34
C ASN A 448 -33.35 -1.44 -35.39
N TYR A 449 -32.47 -1.10 -34.43
CA TYR A 449 -31.15 -1.71 -34.32
C TYR A 449 -31.22 -3.22 -34.13
N LEU A 450 -32.06 -3.70 -33.21
CA LEU A 450 -32.19 -5.13 -32.94
C LEU A 450 -32.77 -5.91 -34.12
N LYS A 451 -33.68 -5.32 -34.92
CA LYS A 451 -34.18 -5.96 -36.15
C LYS A 451 -33.07 -6.22 -37.18
N GLU A 452 -32.04 -5.39 -37.20
CA GLU A 452 -30.91 -5.50 -38.12
C GLU A 452 -29.82 -6.43 -37.58
N GLU A 453 -29.58 -6.41 -36.27
CA GLU A 453 -28.40 -7.04 -35.67
C GLU A 453 -28.67 -8.41 -35.02
N THR A 454 -29.92 -8.72 -34.67
CA THR A 454 -30.23 -10.01 -34.05
C THR A 454 -29.98 -11.19 -34.98
N THR A 455 -29.50 -12.28 -34.39
CA THR A 455 -29.16 -13.51 -35.11
C THR A 455 -30.40 -14.29 -35.56
N ARG A 456 -31.57 -13.96 -35.00
CA ARG A 456 -32.87 -14.56 -35.30
C ARG A 456 -33.93 -13.46 -35.39
N PRO A 457 -34.99 -13.63 -36.21
CA PRO A 457 -36.06 -12.65 -36.30
C PRO A 457 -36.71 -12.39 -34.95
N LEU A 458 -36.85 -11.10 -34.60
CA LEU A 458 -37.46 -10.66 -33.35
C LEU A 458 -38.93 -11.05 -33.23
N VAL A 459 -39.32 -11.48 -32.03
CA VAL A 459 -40.71 -11.72 -31.64
C VAL A 459 -41.17 -10.66 -30.65
N LEU A 460 -42.08 -9.78 -31.09
CA LEU A 460 -42.68 -8.78 -30.19
C LEU A 460 -43.84 -9.40 -29.41
N GLY A 461 -43.87 -9.17 -28.11
CA GLY A 461 -45.03 -9.46 -27.26
C GLY A 461 -46.21 -8.59 -27.68
N THR A 462 -47.38 -9.17 -27.81
CA THR A 462 -48.61 -8.38 -27.98
C THR A 462 -48.83 -7.59 -26.70
N ALA A 463 -48.80 -6.25 -26.79
CA ALA A 463 -49.24 -5.40 -25.71
C ALA A 463 -50.60 -5.90 -25.21
N ARG A 464 -50.76 -6.06 -23.89
CA ARG A 464 -52.08 -6.25 -23.28
C ARG A 464 -52.96 -5.08 -23.69
N GLU A 465 -53.81 -5.31 -24.68
CA GLU A 465 -55.05 -4.55 -24.87
C GLU A 465 -55.98 -4.93 -23.72
N ASP A 466 -55.76 -4.36 -22.53
CA ASP A 466 -56.69 -4.48 -21.42
C ASP A 466 -57.68 -3.29 -21.49
N LEU A 467 -58.89 -3.68 -21.91
CA LEU A 467 -60.24 -3.12 -21.77
C LEU A 467 -60.52 -2.12 -20.65
#